data_AF-A0A2S0XMF5-F1
#
_entry.id   AF-A0A2S0XMF5-F1
#
_cell.length_a   1.000
_cell.length_b   1.000
_cell.length_c   1.000
_cell.angle_alpha   90.00
_cell.angle_beta   90.00
_cell.angle_gamma   90.00
#
_symmetry.space_group_name_H-M   'P 1'
#
loop_
_entity.id
_entity.type
_entity.pdbx_description
1 polymer ?
#
loop_
_entity_poly.entity_id
_entity_poly.type
_entity_poly.pdbx_seq_one_letter_code
_entity_poly.pdbx_strand_id
1 'polypeptide(L)'
;MASYATKVKNDIGRWVETGLLDRATGDALVRDVEASERNGLNFGSILAIMAALLFAAAILILVAANWEAIPRIARVGALFAVIFIGYVGGASLKQRGHGGIAEALWLVAAAAFGGSIALIGQMYHFAGDESAAVVTWCIGTAIAAAALRSNALTVAAVGIADAWLVLKGFDIFRRSEFPHFFVVFMAAFWALSFWTQSRAARHLIALSVILYAVLLGFHYESLEVGLVLALVSAVLLAVAALAPVAAERLVQLGGRLPLHALIGFLSGMGMVQLDRFDEQGFVIAAAVALAVIAATIVFLGRESRGLRWIAYVGFAFELAIVYLVTVGSMLGTAGFFFAAAIILAGLAYAIIRIERRMKPEPARGAA
;
A
#
# COMPACT_ATOMS: atom_id res chain seq x y z
N MET A 1 9.45 17.74 -17.40
CA MET A 1 8.10 17.25 -17.81
C MET A 1 7.07 18.09 -17.07
N ALA A 2 6.09 18.68 -17.77
CA ALA A 2 5.06 19.50 -17.11
C ALA A 2 4.21 18.66 -16.13
N SER A 3 3.91 19.22 -14.95
CA SER A 3 3.03 18.59 -13.94
C SER A 3 1.69 18.19 -14.58
N TYR A 4 1.08 17.12 -14.09
CA TYR A 4 -0.28 16.72 -14.48
C TYR A 4 -1.25 17.91 -14.36
N ALA A 5 -1.12 18.73 -13.32
CA ALA A 5 -1.94 19.92 -13.13
C ALA A 5 -1.74 20.96 -14.24
N THR A 6 -0.49 21.17 -14.70
CA THR A 6 -0.20 22.09 -15.81
C THR A 6 -0.86 21.61 -17.11
N LYS A 7 -0.85 20.29 -17.37
CA LYS A 7 -1.52 19.72 -18.55
C LYS A 7 -3.03 19.90 -18.46
N VAL A 8 -3.64 19.58 -17.31
CA VAL A 8 -5.08 19.71 -17.10
C VAL A 8 -5.53 21.18 -17.20
N LYS A 9 -4.78 22.13 -16.64
CA LYS A 9 -5.09 23.57 -16.80
C LYS A 9 -5.08 24.00 -18.27
N ASN A 10 -4.09 23.53 -19.05
CA ASN A 10 -4.02 23.83 -20.47
C ASN A 10 -5.18 23.18 -21.25
N ASP A 11 -5.57 21.95 -20.90
CA ASP A 11 -6.73 21.27 -21.50
C ASP A 11 -8.04 21.99 -21.16
N ILE A 12 -8.23 22.44 -19.91
CA ILE A 12 -9.39 23.24 -19.50
C ILE A 12 -9.45 24.56 -20.29
N GLY A 13 -8.32 25.25 -20.43
CA GLY A 13 -8.23 26.46 -21.25
C GLY A 13 -8.68 26.21 -22.70
N ARG A 14 -8.17 25.14 -23.31
CA ARG A 14 -8.59 24.72 -24.66
C ARG A 14 -10.08 24.40 -24.73
N TRP A 15 -10.65 23.75 -23.72
CA TRP A 15 -12.08 23.42 -23.68
C TRP A 15 -12.99 24.66 -23.53
N VAL A 16 -12.54 25.68 -22.80
CA VAL A 16 -13.23 26.97 -22.74
C VAL A 16 -13.14 27.70 -24.09
N GLU A 17 -11.96 27.71 -24.72
CA GLU A 17 -11.78 28.34 -26.05
C GLU A 17 -12.59 27.66 -27.15
N THR A 18 -12.75 26.34 -27.09
CA THR A 18 -13.55 25.56 -28.04
C THR A 18 -15.05 25.53 -27.73
N GLY A 19 -15.48 26.22 -26.66
CA GLY A 19 -16.89 26.33 -26.28
C GLY A 19 -17.49 25.05 -25.68
N LEU A 20 -16.66 24.06 -25.33
CA LEU A 20 -17.09 22.84 -24.63
C LEU A 20 -17.47 23.11 -23.17
N LEU A 21 -16.88 24.16 -22.57
CA LEU A 21 -17.15 24.60 -21.21
C LEU A 21 -17.41 26.11 -21.21
N ASP A 22 -18.31 26.56 -20.35
CA ASP A 22 -18.40 27.98 -20.03
C ASP A 22 -17.22 28.41 -19.15
N ARG A 23 -16.90 29.71 -19.19
CA ARG A 23 -15.74 30.27 -18.47
C ARG A 23 -15.87 30.12 -16.95
N ALA A 24 -17.08 30.18 -16.39
CA ALA A 24 -17.28 30.06 -14.94
C ALA A 24 -17.00 28.63 -14.45
N THR A 25 -17.44 27.61 -15.20
CA THR A 25 -17.12 26.20 -14.93
C THR A 25 -15.65 25.91 -15.14
N GLY A 26 -15.03 26.45 -16.20
CA GLY A 26 -13.58 26.36 -16.43
C GLY A 26 -12.76 26.91 -15.25
N ASP A 27 -13.10 28.10 -14.78
CA ASP A 27 -12.43 28.75 -13.64
C ASP A 27 -12.68 28.00 -12.31
N ALA A 28 -13.84 27.37 -12.15
CA ALA A 28 -14.12 26.50 -11.00
C ALA A 28 -13.24 25.23 -11.02
N LEU A 29 -13.10 24.59 -12.18
CA LEU A 29 -12.25 23.40 -12.35
C LEU A 29 -10.76 23.73 -12.17
N VAL A 30 -10.29 24.88 -12.65
CA VAL A 30 -8.90 25.32 -12.43
C VAL A 30 -8.63 25.53 -10.94
N ARG A 31 -9.57 26.16 -10.21
CA ARG A 31 -9.46 26.33 -8.75
C ARG A 31 -9.46 25.00 -7.99
N ASP A 32 -10.26 24.04 -8.42
CA ASP A 32 -10.26 22.68 -7.85
C ASP A 32 -8.91 21.98 -8.08
N VAL A 33 -8.37 22.05 -9.30
CA VAL A 33 -7.05 21.49 -9.62
C VAL A 33 -5.94 22.16 -8.80
N GLU A 34 -5.99 23.48 -8.61
CA GLU A 34 -5.04 24.21 -7.76
C GLU A 34 -5.13 23.84 -6.28
N ALA A 35 -6.35 23.67 -5.77
CA ALA A 35 -6.58 23.21 -4.41
C ALA A 35 -6.08 21.76 -4.22
N SER A 36 -6.29 20.90 -5.22
CA SER A 36 -5.78 19.53 -5.21
C SER A 36 -4.26 19.47 -5.31
N GLU A 37 -3.62 20.36 -6.08
CA GLU A 37 -2.16 20.38 -6.21
C GLU A 37 -1.47 20.88 -4.94
N ARG A 38 -2.06 21.88 -4.26
CA ARG A 38 -1.61 22.35 -2.93
C ARG A 38 -1.68 21.27 -1.85
N ASN A 39 -2.60 20.31 -1.99
CA ASN A 39 -2.77 19.18 -1.08
C ASN A 39 -1.90 17.96 -1.45
N GLY A 40 -1.21 17.99 -2.59
CA GLY A 40 -0.23 16.97 -2.96
C GLY A 40 1.06 17.15 -2.16
N LEU A 41 1.66 16.04 -1.70
CA LEU A 41 3.01 16.04 -1.13
C LEU A 41 3.99 16.55 -2.20
N ASN A 42 4.32 17.84 -2.18
CA ASN A 42 5.36 18.40 -3.03
C ASN A 42 6.68 17.67 -2.74
N PHE A 43 7.50 17.39 -3.75
CA PHE A 43 8.81 16.77 -3.58
C PHE A 43 9.67 17.51 -2.53
N GLY A 44 9.58 18.84 -2.50
CA GLY A 44 10.22 19.65 -1.45
C GLY A 44 9.74 19.36 -0.04
N SER A 45 8.45 19.04 0.14
CA SER A 45 7.89 18.62 1.43
C SER A 45 8.37 17.24 1.86
N ILE A 46 8.52 16.30 0.91
CA ILE A 46 9.09 14.97 1.18
C ILE A 46 10.54 15.11 1.61
N LEU A 47 11.34 15.91 0.87
CA LEU A 47 12.73 16.15 1.21
C LEU A 47 12.87 16.86 2.56
N ALA A 48 11.98 17.80 2.88
CA ALA A 48 11.94 18.44 4.19
C ALA A 48 11.59 17.46 5.32
N ILE A 49 10.64 16.56 5.12
CA ILE A 49 10.31 15.48 6.08
C ILE A 49 11.52 14.55 6.26
N MET A 50 12.17 14.12 5.18
CA MET A 50 13.37 13.29 5.25
C MET A 50 14.50 13.99 6.00
N ALA A 51 14.76 15.26 5.70
CA ALA A 51 15.77 16.05 6.39
C ALA A 51 15.45 16.20 7.88
N ALA A 52 14.18 16.47 8.23
CA ALA A 52 13.74 16.56 9.62
C ALA A 52 13.89 15.22 10.36
N LEU A 53 13.55 14.10 9.74
CA LEU A 53 13.72 12.76 10.30
C LEU A 53 15.20 12.41 10.49
N LEU A 54 16.06 12.70 9.50
CA LEU A 54 17.50 12.48 9.60
C LEU A 54 18.12 13.37 10.68
N PHE A 55 17.69 14.62 10.80
CA PHE A 55 18.16 15.53 11.83
C PHE A 55 17.72 15.06 13.23
N ALA A 56 16.48 14.59 13.37
CA ALA A 56 15.99 13.98 14.61
C ALA A 56 16.77 12.73 14.98
N ALA A 57 17.02 11.84 14.02
CA ALA A 57 17.83 10.65 14.21
C ALA A 57 19.28 11.01 14.62
N ALA A 58 19.88 12.00 13.96
CA ALA A 58 21.22 12.49 14.29
C ALA A 58 21.30 13.06 15.72
N ILE A 59 20.28 13.83 16.15
CA ILE A 59 20.19 14.31 17.54
C ILE A 59 20.11 13.13 18.51
N LEU A 60 19.23 12.15 18.24
CA LEU A 60 19.09 10.97 19.09
C LEU A 60 20.40 10.18 19.20
N ILE A 61 21.11 9.98 18.08
CA ILE A 61 22.40 9.31 18.04
C ILE A 61 23.47 10.12 18.78
N LEU A 62 23.52 11.44 18.61
CA LEU A 62 24.51 12.30 19.29
C LEU A 62 24.27 12.30 20.80
N VAL A 63 23.02 12.32 21.24
CA VAL A 63 22.65 12.18 22.66
C VAL A 63 23.02 10.79 23.18
N ALA A 64 22.78 9.73 22.40
CA ALA A 64 23.17 8.36 22.75
C ALA A 64 24.71 8.19 22.80
N ALA A 65 25.46 8.85 21.93
CA ALA A 65 26.92 8.80 21.90
C ALA A 65 27.56 9.57 23.08
N ASN A 66 26.95 10.66 23.51
CA ASN A 66 27.41 11.46 24.66
C ASN A 66 26.72 11.05 25.97
N TRP A 67 26.10 9.86 25.99
CA TRP A 67 25.20 9.43 27.04
C TRP A 67 25.88 9.38 28.41
N GLU A 68 27.14 8.97 28.54
CA GLU A 68 27.82 8.90 29.84
C GLU A 68 28.03 10.28 30.50
N ALA A 69 28.16 11.35 29.71
CA ALA A 69 28.50 12.68 30.20
C ALA A 69 27.29 13.49 30.71
N ILE A 70 26.05 13.12 30.34
CA ILE A 70 24.84 13.91 30.65
C ILE A 70 24.17 13.38 31.93
N PRO A 71 23.72 14.19 32.91
CA PRO A 71 22.97 13.68 34.07
C PRO A 71 21.65 13.00 33.68
N ARG A 72 21.25 11.91 34.35
CA ARG A 72 20.06 11.09 33.98
C ARG A 72 18.77 11.91 33.81
N ILE A 73 18.47 12.80 34.76
CA ILE A 73 17.25 13.64 34.73
C ILE A 73 17.28 14.60 33.53
N ALA A 74 18.46 15.13 33.18
CA ALA A 74 18.61 16.03 32.04
C ALA A 74 18.35 15.29 30.71
N ARG A 75 18.77 14.03 30.57
CA ARG A 75 18.48 13.21 29.38
C ARG A 75 16.97 13.01 29.18
N VAL A 76 16.29 12.59 30.24
CA VAL A 76 14.83 12.37 30.23
C VAL A 76 14.10 13.69 29.96
N GLY A 77 14.48 14.76 30.66
CA GLY A 77 13.92 16.09 30.44
C GLY A 77 14.08 16.58 29.00
N ALA A 78 15.26 16.38 28.39
CA ALA A 78 15.51 16.74 27.00
C ALA A 78 14.64 15.95 26.02
N LEU A 79 14.49 14.63 26.23
CA LEU A 79 13.62 13.78 25.41
C LEU A 79 12.15 14.23 25.49
N PHE A 80 11.63 14.44 26.70
CA PHE A 80 10.28 14.97 26.89
C PHE A 80 10.11 16.37 26.27
N ALA A 81 11.12 17.23 26.38
CA ALA A 81 11.10 18.55 25.75
C ALA A 81 11.02 18.46 24.22
N VAL A 82 11.81 17.58 23.58
CA VAL A 82 11.76 17.37 22.12
C VAL A 82 10.39 16.87 21.69
N ILE A 83 9.82 15.88 22.39
CA ILE A 83 8.48 15.35 22.10
C ILE A 83 7.41 16.44 22.27
N PHE A 84 7.47 17.18 23.37
CA PHE A 84 6.51 18.25 23.67
C PHE A 84 6.59 19.38 22.64
N ILE A 85 7.79 19.87 22.34
CA ILE A 85 8.02 20.92 21.33
C ILE A 85 7.58 20.43 19.95
N GLY A 86 7.85 19.17 19.58
CA GLY A 86 7.43 18.62 18.30
C GLY A 86 5.90 18.55 18.16
N TYR A 87 5.19 18.02 19.17
CA TYR A 87 3.73 17.94 19.11
C TYR A 87 3.04 19.30 19.22
N VAL A 88 3.38 20.10 20.23
CA VAL A 88 2.76 21.41 20.47
C VAL A 88 3.19 22.44 19.43
N GLY A 89 4.48 22.47 19.07
CA GLY A 89 4.99 23.32 18.01
C GLY A 89 4.38 22.98 16.65
N GLY A 90 4.24 21.69 16.33
CA GLY A 90 3.52 21.25 15.13
C GLY A 90 2.05 21.68 15.14
N ALA A 91 1.35 21.53 16.28
CA ALA A 91 -0.04 21.97 16.41
C ALA A 91 -0.21 23.50 16.20
N SER A 92 0.67 24.31 16.81
CA SER A 92 0.71 25.76 16.62
C SER A 92 0.96 26.15 15.15
N LEU A 93 1.91 25.48 14.48
CA LEU A 93 2.19 25.74 13.07
C LEU A 93 1.05 25.30 12.14
N LYS A 94 0.33 24.22 12.47
CA LYS A 94 -0.88 23.81 11.73
C LYS A 94 -1.93 24.92 11.76
N GLN A 95 -2.16 25.53 12.93
CA GLN A 95 -3.09 26.65 13.08
C GLN A 95 -2.67 27.90 12.31
N ARG A 96 -1.36 28.12 12.13
CA ARG A 96 -0.78 29.21 11.34
C ARG A 96 -0.71 28.92 9.83
N GLY A 97 -1.37 27.86 9.36
CA GLY A 97 -1.41 27.50 7.93
C GLY A 97 -0.18 26.76 7.39
N HIS A 98 0.80 26.41 8.23
CA HIS A 98 2.03 25.72 7.82
C HIS A 98 1.90 24.20 7.96
N GLY A 99 0.89 23.61 7.32
CA GLY A 99 0.51 22.20 7.50
C GLY A 99 1.63 21.19 7.22
N GLY A 100 2.44 21.40 6.18
CA GLY A 100 3.54 20.48 5.85
C GLY A 100 4.64 20.43 6.92
N ILE A 101 5.01 21.57 7.50
CA ILE A 101 6.01 21.65 8.57
C ILE A 101 5.45 21.06 9.87
N ALA A 102 4.15 21.25 10.12
CA ALA A 102 3.47 20.63 11.26
C ALA A 102 3.53 19.10 11.21
N GLU A 103 3.23 18.50 10.06
CA GLU A 103 3.30 17.05 9.85
C GLU A 103 4.74 16.52 10.06
N ALA A 104 5.76 17.25 9.57
CA ALA A 104 7.16 16.90 9.79
C ALA A 104 7.55 16.93 11.28
N LEU A 105 7.15 17.97 12.02
CA LEU A 105 7.42 18.06 13.46
C LEU A 105 6.73 16.95 14.26
N TRP A 106 5.52 16.56 13.87
CA TRP A 106 4.84 15.45 14.52
C TRP A 106 5.51 14.11 14.25
N LEU A 107 6.01 13.89 13.02
CA LEU A 107 6.82 12.71 12.71
C LEU A 107 8.10 12.68 13.54
N VAL A 108 8.77 13.82 13.69
CA VAL A 108 9.95 13.95 14.56
C VAL A 108 9.58 13.65 16.02
N ALA A 109 8.46 14.16 16.53
CA ALA A 109 7.99 13.87 17.88
C ALA A 109 7.69 12.38 18.08
N ALA A 110 7.04 11.74 17.10
CA ALA A 110 6.77 10.31 17.12
C ALA A 110 8.06 9.47 17.09
N ALA A 111 9.04 9.86 16.27
CA ALA A 111 10.35 9.20 16.23
C ALA A 111 11.12 9.40 17.55
N ALA A 112 11.10 10.60 18.12
CA ALA A 112 11.69 10.90 19.42
C ALA A 112 11.03 10.08 20.54
N PHE A 113 9.71 9.87 20.48
CA PHE A 113 9.00 9.00 21.41
C PHE A 113 9.49 7.54 21.33
N GLY A 114 9.59 6.96 20.12
CA GLY A 114 10.15 5.62 19.94
C GLY A 114 11.60 5.50 20.42
N GLY A 115 12.44 6.47 20.05
CA GLY A 115 13.83 6.54 20.52
C GLY A 115 13.95 6.68 22.04
N SER A 116 13.03 7.41 22.67
CA SER A 116 12.99 7.54 24.13
C SER A 116 12.69 6.21 24.83
N ILE A 117 11.77 5.41 24.28
CA ILE A 117 11.46 4.08 24.83
C ILE A 117 12.72 3.19 24.78
N ALA A 118 13.43 3.17 23.65
CA ALA A 118 14.66 2.39 23.50
C ALA A 118 15.76 2.83 24.48
N LEU A 119 16.01 4.14 24.59
CA LEU A 119 17.02 4.71 25.49
C LEU A 119 16.71 4.46 26.97
N ILE A 120 15.44 4.59 27.36
CA ILE A 120 15.00 4.29 28.73
C ILE A 120 15.14 2.79 29.02
N GLY A 121 14.79 1.93 28.06
CA GLY A 121 14.96 0.47 28.17
C GLY A 121 16.41 0.09 28.45
N GLN A 122 17.35 0.68 27.70
CA GLN A 122 18.78 0.50 27.92
C GLN A 122 19.24 1.05 29.28
N MET A 123 18.76 2.23 29.70
CA MET A 123 19.17 2.89 30.95
C MET A 123 18.86 2.08 32.21
N TYR A 124 17.72 1.40 32.22
CA TYR A 124 17.24 0.64 33.37
C TYR A 124 17.53 -0.86 33.26
N HIS A 125 18.30 -1.30 32.25
CA HIS A 125 18.53 -2.71 31.96
C HIS A 125 17.22 -3.52 31.96
N PHE A 126 16.15 -2.96 31.41
CA PHE A 126 14.91 -3.70 31.28
C PHE A 126 15.17 -4.87 30.31
N ALA A 127 15.14 -6.10 30.82
CA ALA A 127 15.10 -7.32 30.02
C ALA A 127 13.70 -7.52 29.39
N GLY A 128 13.12 -6.45 28.85
CA GLY A 128 11.80 -6.44 28.23
C GLY A 128 11.85 -6.89 26.78
N ASP A 129 10.77 -7.50 26.30
CA ASP A 129 10.61 -7.86 24.89
C ASP A 129 10.69 -6.59 24.02
N GLU A 130 11.71 -6.49 23.16
CA GLU A 130 11.89 -5.39 22.20
C GLU A 130 10.61 -5.16 21.37
N SER A 131 9.86 -6.23 21.10
CA SER A 131 8.55 -6.18 20.47
C SER A 131 7.54 -5.32 21.21
N ALA A 132 7.51 -5.38 22.55
CA ALA A 132 6.57 -4.60 23.36
C ALA A 132 6.88 -3.10 23.28
N ALA A 133 8.16 -2.74 23.14
CA ALA A 133 8.57 -1.35 22.91
C ALA A 133 8.06 -0.83 21.55
N VAL A 134 8.20 -1.63 20.48
CA VAL A 134 7.69 -1.25 19.15
C VAL A 134 6.17 -1.16 19.12
N VAL A 135 5.46 -2.08 19.78
CA VAL A 135 3.99 -2.02 19.91
C VAL A 135 3.55 -0.78 20.69
N THR A 136 4.22 -0.45 21.80
CA THR A 136 3.94 0.77 22.59
C THR A 136 4.18 2.03 21.76
N TRP A 137 5.26 2.06 20.99
CA TRP A 137 5.55 3.14 20.06
C TRP A 137 4.46 3.29 18.99
N CYS A 138 4.02 2.18 18.40
CA CYS A 138 2.95 2.14 17.41
C CYS A 138 1.63 2.70 17.96
N ILE A 139 1.21 2.26 19.15
CA ILE A 139 -0.01 2.72 19.82
C ILE A 139 0.07 4.22 20.12
N GLY A 140 1.19 4.69 20.70
CA GLY A 140 1.37 6.12 20.99
C GLY A 140 1.31 6.98 19.72
N THR A 141 1.91 6.50 18.62
CA THR A 141 1.86 7.17 17.32
C THR A 141 0.45 7.20 16.75
N ALA A 142 -0.32 6.11 16.87
CA ALA A 142 -1.71 6.02 16.42
C ALA A 142 -2.64 6.95 17.22
N ILE A 143 -2.47 7.04 18.54
CA ILE A 143 -3.22 7.97 19.39
C ILE A 143 -2.92 9.42 18.98
N ALA A 144 -1.64 9.75 18.77
CA ALA A 144 -1.24 11.07 18.29
C ALA A 144 -1.85 11.37 16.91
N ALA A 145 -1.85 10.39 15.99
CA ALA A 145 -2.48 10.52 14.67
C ALA A 145 -3.97 10.83 14.77
N ALA A 146 -4.69 10.15 15.67
CA ALA A 146 -6.11 10.35 15.90
C ALA A 146 -6.40 11.74 16.49
N ALA A 147 -5.65 12.14 17.52
CA ALA A 147 -5.83 13.41 18.24
C ALA A 147 -5.51 14.61 17.35
N LEU A 148 -4.43 14.54 16.56
CA LEU A 148 -3.96 15.63 15.71
C LEU A 148 -4.59 15.62 14.31
N ARG A 149 -5.37 14.57 14.00
CA ARG A 149 -5.93 14.28 12.67
C ARG A 149 -4.86 14.40 11.59
N SER A 150 -3.78 13.64 11.77
CA SER A 150 -2.57 13.68 10.94
C SER A 150 -2.52 12.49 9.98
N ASN A 151 -2.34 12.80 8.69
CA ASN A 151 -2.19 11.78 7.66
C ASN A 151 -0.84 11.10 7.73
N ALA A 152 0.22 11.87 7.98
CA ALA A 152 1.59 11.36 8.02
C ALA A 152 1.81 10.46 9.24
N LEU A 153 1.26 10.81 10.41
CA LEU A 153 1.31 9.96 11.60
C LEU A 153 0.50 8.67 11.43
N THR A 154 -0.61 8.70 10.69
CA THR A 154 -1.35 7.46 10.37
C THR A 154 -0.49 6.52 9.53
N VAL A 155 0.20 7.04 8.51
CA VAL A 155 1.13 6.25 7.68
C VAL A 155 2.30 5.74 8.52
N ALA A 156 2.85 6.57 9.40
CA ALA A 156 3.93 6.17 10.31
C ALA A 156 3.49 5.06 11.26
N ALA A 157 2.28 5.13 11.83
CA ALA A 157 1.74 4.07 12.70
C ALA A 157 1.65 2.72 11.98
N VAL A 158 1.18 2.71 10.72
CA VAL A 158 1.16 1.51 9.88
C VAL A 158 2.58 1.01 9.62
N GLY A 159 3.51 1.89 9.24
CA GLY A 159 4.91 1.50 9.01
C GLY A 159 5.63 0.96 10.25
N ILE A 160 5.31 1.47 11.44
CA ILE A 160 5.83 0.93 12.71
C ILE A 160 5.23 -0.46 12.98
N ALA A 161 3.93 -0.67 12.68
CA ALA A 161 3.33 -2.00 12.78
C ALA A 161 3.97 -2.98 11.78
N ASP A 162 4.25 -2.55 10.55
CA ASP A 162 4.96 -3.36 9.55
C ASP A 162 6.37 -3.73 10.05
N ALA A 163 7.08 -2.78 10.65
CA ALA A 163 8.38 -3.04 11.27
C ALA A 163 8.26 -4.09 12.39
N TRP A 164 7.22 -4.02 13.23
CA TRP A 164 6.94 -5.04 14.24
C TRP A 164 6.68 -6.42 13.61
N LEU A 165 5.85 -6.49 12.57
CA LEU A 165 5.57 -7.72 11.83
C LEU A 165 6.84 -8.33 11.24
N VAL A 166 7.68 -7.51 10.62
CA VAL A 166 8.96 -7.92 10.02
C VAL A 166 9.94 -8.38 11.10
N LEU A 167 10.07 -7.68 12.22
CA LEU A 167 10.99 -8.07 13.30
C LEU A 167 10.64 -9.44 13.88
N LYS A 168 9.36 -9.71 14.18
CA LYS A 168 8.92 -11.05 14.60
C LYS A 168 8.93 -12.07 13.46
N GLY A 169 8.58 -11.62 12.25
CA GLY A 169 8.43 -12.42 11.06
C GLY A 169 9.73 -12.75 10.32
N PHE A 170 10.88 -12.18 10.66
CA PHE A 170 12.21 -12.62 10.18
C PHE A 170 12.96 -13.46 11.21
N ASP A 171 12.49 -13.47 12.46
CA ASP A 171 12.93 -14.40 13.49
C ASP A 171 12.40 -15.83 13.23
N ILE A 172 11.99 -16.16 11.98
CA ILE A 172 11.48 -17.46 11.50
C ILE A 172 12.39 -18.64 11.91
N PHE A 173 13.69 -18.40 12.02
CA PHE A 173 14.66 -19.43 12.41
C PHE A 173 14.68 -19.73 13.92
N ARG A 174 14.01 -18.90 14.75
CA ARG A 174 13.70 -19.18 16.15
C ARG A 174 12.20 -19.42 16.26
N ARG A 175 11.80 -20.45 17.00
CA ARG A 175 10.38 -20.81 17.26
C ARG A 175 9.66 -19.73 18.09
N SER A 176 9.49 -18.54 17.55
CA SER A 176 8.73 -17.44 18.14
C SER A 176 7.29 -17.48 17.64
N GLU A 177 6.35 -17.06 18.49
CA GLU A 177 4.93 -17.01 18.14
C GLU A 177 4.67 -15.97 17.04
N PHE A 178 3.93 -16.35 16.00
CA PHE A 178 3.58 -15.46 14.90
C PHE A 178 2.64 -14.34 15.38
N PRO A 179 2.83 -13.06 14.95
CA PRO A 179 2.09 -11.92 15.49
C PRO A 179 0.65 -11.81 14.95
N HIS A 180 -0.25 -12.70 15.38
CA HIS A 180 -1.65 -12.73 14.92
C HIS A 180 -2.43 -11.44 15.22
N PHE A 181 -2.06 -10.71 16.27
CA PHE A 181 -2.67 -9.41 16.60
C PHE A 181 -2.42 -8.33 15.54
N PHE A 182 -1.50 -8.53 14.60
CA PHE A 182 -1.26 -7.60 13.49
C PHE A 182 -2.53 -7.25 12.70
N VAL A 183 -3.40 -8.24 12.46
CA VAL A 183 -4.66 -8.03 11.72
C VAL A 183 -5.59 -7.07 12.47
N VAL A 184 -5.57 -7.10 13.80
CA VAL A 184 -6.35 -6.16 14.65
C VAL A 184 -5.83 -4.74 14.49
N PHE A 185 -4.50 -4.55 14.46
CA PHE A 185 -3.89 -3.26 14.19
C PHE A 185 -4.27 -2.74 12.80
N MET A 186 -4.22 -3.59 11.76
CA MET A 186 -4.62 -3.19 10.41
C MET A 186 -6.09 -2.78 10.33
N ALA A 187 -6.99 -3.51 11.00
CA ALA A 187 -8.40 -3.14 11.07
C ALA A 187 -8.61 -1.79 11.79
N ALA A 188 -7.94 -1.58 12.92
CA ALA A 188 -8.00 -0.32 13.66
C ALA A 188 -7.43 0.86 12.84
N PHE A 189 -6.32 0.64 12.14
CA PHE A 189 -5.70 1.66 11.28
C PHE A 189 -6.50 1.93 10.02
N TRP A 190 -7.22 0.94 9.51
CA TRP A 190 -8.18 1.14 8.42
C TRP A 190 -9.28 2.11 8.86
N ALA A 191 -9.87 1.90 10.04
CA ALA A 191 -10.85 2.83 10.62
C ALA A 191 -10.24 4.23 10.86
N LEU A 192 -9.03 4.28 11.44
CA LEU A 192 -8.31 5.54 11.67
C LEU A 192 -8.03 6.29 10.36
N SER A 193 -7.78 5.59 9.27
CA SER A 193 -7.55 6.21 7.96
C SER A 193 -8.76 6.97 7.41
N PHE A 194 -9.98 6.61 7.81
CA PHE A 194 -11.18 7.39 7.50
C PHE A 194 -11.30 8.61 8.39
N TRP A 195 -10.92 8.50 9.67
CA TRP A 195 -10.90 9.63 10.59
C TRP A 195 -9.90 10.71 10.16
N THR A 196 -8.69 10.29 9.75
CA THR A 196 -7.63 11.19 9.28
C THR A 196 -7.78 11.57 7.81
N GLN A 197 -8.58 10.83 7.02
CA GLN A 197 -8.72 10.97 5.56
C GLN A 197 -7.42 10.62 4.79
N SER A 198 -6.60 9.75 5.36
CA SER A 198 -5.32 9.34 4.77
C SER A 198 -5.47 8.22 3.74
N ARG A 199 -5.51 8.57 2.45
CA ARG A 199 -5.51 7.57 1.36
C ARG A 199 -4.18 6.80 1.27
N ALA A 200 -3.07 7.46 1.56
CA ALA A 200 -1.74 6.83 1.58
C ALA A 200 -1.68 5.70 2.63
N ALA A 201 -2.29 5.91 3.81
CA ALA A 201 -2.37 4.87 4.82
C ALA A 201 -3.18 3.67 4.34
N ARG A 202 -4.31 3.87 3.64
CA ARG A 202 -5.11 2.77 3.08
C ARG A 202 -4.35 1.94 2.07
N HIS A 203 -3.57 2.58 1.19
CA HIS A 203 -2.67 1.87 0.28
C HIS A 203 -1.66 1.02 1.04
N LEU A 204 -1.00 1.62 2.04
CA LEU A 204 -0.01 0.92 2.83
C LEU A 204 -0.65 -0.26 3.57
N ILE A 205 -1.77 -0.07 4.26
CA ILE A 205 -2.50 -1.14 4.97
C ILE A 205 -2.87 -2.30 4.03
N ALA A 206 -3.34 -2.01 2.81
CA ALA A 206 -3.65 -3.06 1.84
C ALA A 206 -2.41 -3.89 1.48
N LEU A 207 -1.25 -3.24 1.29
CA LEU A 207 0.02 -3.92 1.06
C LEU A 207 0.50 -4.67 2.31
N SER A 208 0.34 -4.10 3.49
CA SER A 208 0.68 -4.70 4.79
C SER A 208 -0.10 -5.99 5.05
N VAL A 209 -1.39 -6.03 4.70
CA VAL A 209 -2.22 -7.24 4.84
C VAL A 209 -1.78 -8.33 3.85
N ILE A 210 -1.40 -7.96 2.63
CA ILE A 210 -0.83 -8.91 1.65
C ILE A 210 0.50 -9.47 2.19
N LEU A 211 1.38 -8.59 2.68
CA LEU A 211 2.66 -8.98 3.28
C LEU A 211 2.45 -9.93 4.48
N TYR A 212 1.49 -9.62 5.35
CA TYR A 212 1.12 -10.48 6.48
C TYR A 212 0.70 -11.88 6.02
N ALA A 213 -0.17 -11.98 5.01
CA ALA A 213 -0.61 -13.26 4.49
C ALA A 213 0.55 -14.07 3.88
N VAL A 214 1.46 -13.40 3.17
CA VAL A 214 2.67 -14.04 2.63
C VAL A 214 3.55 -14.58 3.75
N LEU A 215 3.88 -13.76 4.75
CA LEU A 215 4.70 -14.18 5.90
C LEU A 215 4.03 -15.30 6.70
N LEU A 216 2.70 -15.25 6.85
CA LEU A 216 1.91 -16.28 7.54
C LEU A 216 2.01 -17.63 6.81
N GLY A 217 1.82 -17.64 5.48
CA GLY A 217 1.89 -18.88 4.72
C GLY A 217 3.31 -19.46 4.68
N PHE A 218 4.36 -18.64 4.67
CA PHE A 218 5.73 -19.12 4.82
C PHE A 218 6.01 -19.66 6.22
N HIS A 219 5.53 -18.99 7.29
CA HIS A 219 5.76 -19.42 8.66
C HIS A 219 5.11 -20.79 8.97
N TYR A 220 3.91 -21.02 8.44
CA TYR A 220 3.16 -22.27 8.66
C TYR A 220 3.32 -23.29 7.52
N GLU A 221 4.14 -23.01 6.50
CA GLU A 221 4.28 -23.84 5.29
C GLU A 221 2.91 -24.26 4.72
N SER A 222 1.97 -23.31 4.67
CA SER A 222 0.56 -23.61 4.45
C SER A 222 0.09 -23.14 3.08
N LEU A 223 -0.12 -24.10 2.18
CA LEU A 223 -0.75 -23.90 0.87
C LEU A 223 -2.10 -23.17 0.95
N GLU A 224 -2.90 -23.46 1.98
CA GLU A 224 -4.23 -22.89 2.16
C GLU A 224 -4.19 -21.35 2.23
N VAL A 225 -3.13 -20.78 2.82
CA VAL A 225 -2.96 -19.33 2.95
C VAL A 225 -2.76 -18.71 1.56
N GLY A 226 -1.95 -19.34 0.71
CA GLY A 226 -1.75 -18.92 -0.69
C GLY A 226 -3.05 -19.00 -1.51
N LEU A 227 -3.80 -20.09 -1.38
CA LEU A 227 -5.09 -20.27 -2.05
C LEU A 227 -6.13 -19.23 -1.60
N VAL A 228 -6.25 -18.99 -0.29
CA VAL A 228 -7.17 -17.98 0.27
C VAL A 228 -6.78 -16.58 -0.21
N LEU A 229 -5.49 -16.24 -0.16
CA LEU A 229 -5.00 -14.94 -0.63
C LEU A 229 -5.29 -14.74 -2.13
N ALA A 230 -5.04 -15.75 -2.96
CA ALA A 230 -5.35 -15.70 -4.39
C ALA A 230 -6.86 -15.57 -4.63
N LEU A 231 -7.68 -16.38 -3.95
CA LEU A 231 -9.13 -16.36 -4.12
C LEU A 231 -9.75 -15.03 -3.70
N VAL A 232 -9.42 -14.53 -2.50
CA VAL A 232 -9.90 -13.23 -2.01
C VAL A 232 -9.49 -12.11 -2.96
N SER A 233 -8.25 -12.13 -3.44
CA SER A 233 -7.73 -11.15 -4.38
C SER A 233 -8.42 -11.21 -5.75
N ALA A 234 -8.73 -12.41 -6.26
CA ALA A 234 -9.50 -12.60 -7.49
C ALA A 234 -10.94 -12.08 -7.34
N VAL A 235 -11.57 -12.30 -6.19
CA VAL A 235 -12.90 -11.74 -5.87
C VAL A 235 -12.83 -10.21 -5.83
N LEU A 236 -11.81 -9.63 -5.20
CA LEU A 236 -11.62 -8.17 -5.18
C LEU A 236 -11.40 -7.59 -6.59
N LEU A 237 -10.65 -8.28 -7.46
CA LEU A 237 -10.52 -7.91 -8.87
C LEU A 237 -11.87 -7.94 -9.60
N ALA A 238 -12.66 -9.00 -9.39
CA ALA A 238 -13.99 -9.12 -9.99
C ALA A 238 -14.94 -8.03 -9.50
N VAL A 239 -14.94 -7.74 -8.19
CA VAL A 239 -15.74 -6.64 -7.61
C VAL A 239 -15.31 -5.30 -8.17
N ALA A 240 -14.00 -5.06 -8.33
CA ALA A 240 -13.50 -3.82 -8.91
C ALA A 240 -13.88 -3.66 -10.40
N ALA A 241 -13.99 -4.76 -11.15
CA ALA A 241 -14.45 -4.76 -12.54
C ALA A 241 -15.97 -4.60 -12.69
N LEU A 242 -16.76 -5.26 -11.83
CA LEU A 242 -18.22 -5.31 -11.95
C LEU A 242 -18.92 -4.16 -11.22
N ALA A 243 -18.33 -3.65 -10.14
CA ALA A 243 -18.93 -2.62 -9.29
C ALA A 243 -17.92 -1.56 -8.82
N PRO A 244 -17.22 -0.86 -9.74
CA PRO A 244 -16.14 0.08 -9.40
C PRO A 244 -16.60 1.22 -8.48
N VAL A 245 -17.82 1.74 -8.67
CA VAL A 245 -18.36 2.84 -7.84
C VAL A 245 -18.64 2.38 -6.41
N ALA A 246 -19.21 1.18 -6.22
CA ALA A 246 -19.47 0.64 -4.89
C ALA A 246 -18.17 0.30 -4.17
N ALA A 247 -17.21 -0.30 -4.89
CA ALA A 247 -15.87 -0.58 -4.38
C ALA A 247 -15.15 0.70 -3.92
N GLU A 248 -15.21 1.78 -4.71
CA GLU A 248 -14.58 3.04 -4.35
C GLU A 248 -15.28 3.73 -3.17
N ARG A 249 -16.60 3.64 -3.04
CA ARG A 249 -17.32 4.18 -1.89
C ARG A 249 -16.89 3.54 -0.56
N LEU A 250 -16.65 2.22 -0.59
CA LEU A 250 -16.27 1.45 0.59
C LEU A 250 -14.78 1.59 0.92
N VAL A 251 -13.92 1.40 -0.07
CA VAL A 251 -12.46 1.24 0.16
C VAL A 251 -11.72 2.58 -0.02
N GLN A 252 -12.25 3.49 -0.85
CA GLN A 252 -11.73 4.84 -1.08
C GLN A 252 -10.21 4.87 -1.36
N LEU A 253 -9.77 4.07 -2.34
CA LEU A 253 -8.37 3.92 -2.77
C LEU A 253 -8.05 4.75 -4.02
N GLY A 254 -8.93 5.66 -4.44
CA GLY A 254 -8.78 6.43 -5.66
C GLY A 254 -8.78 5.56 -6.92
N GLY A 255 -9.61 4.53 -6.95
CA GLY A 255 -9.74 3.61 -8.09
C GLY A 255 -8.59 2.60 -8.23
N ARG A 256 -7.68 2.52 -7.25
CA ARG A 256 -6.51 1.62 -7.30
C ARG A 256 -6.72 0.27 -6.61
N LEU A 257 -7.95 -0.09 -6.25
CA LEU A 257 -8.26 -1.42 -5.72
C LEU A 257 -7.77 -2.56 -6.64
N PRO A 258 -7.98 -2.52 -7.98
CA PRO A 258 -7.47 -3.55 -8.89
C PRO A 258 -5.95 -3.78 -8.78
N LEU A 259 -5.18 -2.73 -8.49
CA LEU A 259 -3.73 -2.83 -8.38
C LEU A 259 -3.34 -3.67 -7.17
N HIS A 260 -3.94 -3.42 -6.00
CA HIS A 260 -3.63 -4.15 -4.77
C HIS A 260 -4.14 -5.59 -4.86
N ALA A 261 -5.33 -5.76 -5.44
CA ALA A 261 -5.91 -7.07 -5.69
C ALA A 261 -5.05 -7.89 -6.67
N LEU A 262 -4.49 -7.29 -7.73
CA LEU A 262 -3.56 -8.00 -8.61
C LEU A 262 -2.27 -8.40 -7.88
N ILE A 263 -1.69 -7.51 -7.07
CA ILE A 263 -0.50 -7.83 -6.27
C ILE A 263 -0.79 -9.01 -5.33
N GLY A 264 -1.88 -8.95 -4.57
CA GLY A 264 -2.29 -10.02 -3.66
C GLY A 264 -2.54 -11.34 -4.40
N PHE A 265 -3.18 -11.29 -5.57
CA PHE A 265 -3.41 -12.47 -6.39
C PHE A 265 -2.09 -13.11 -6.85
N LEU A 266 -1.16 -12.31 -7.39
CA LEU A 266 0.14 -12.81 -7.84
C LEU A 266 0.98 -13.36 -6.67
N SER A 267 0.93 -12.71 -5.51
CA SER A 267 1.58 -13.21 -4.29
C SER A 267 1.00 -14.56 -3.85
N GLY A 268 -0.33 -14.69 -3.80
CA GLY A 268 -0.99 -15.95 -3.44
C GLY A 268 -0.69 -17.08 -4.43
N MET A 269 -0.75 -16.79 -5.74
CA MET A 269 -0.40 -17.76 -6.78
C MET A 269 1.07 -18.15 -6.75
N GLY A 270 1.98 -17.21 -6.48
CA GLY A 270 3.41 -17.50 -6.29
C GLY A 270 3.65 -18.45 -5.12
N MET A 271 2.95 -18.29 -4.00
CA MET A 271 3.03 -19.23 -2.87
C MET A 271 2.55 -20.64 -3.27
N VAL A 272 1.42 -20.73 -3.99
CA VAL A 272 0.89 -22.00 -4.50
C VAL A 272 1.88 -22.68 -5.44
N GLN A 273 2.55 -21.92 -6.31
CA GLN A 273 3.55 -22.47 -7.23
C GLN A 273 4.82 -22.95 -6.53
N LEU A 274 5.28 -22.23 -5.50
CA LEU A 274 6.44 -22.65 -4.70
C LEU A 274 6.14 -23.94 -3.93
N ASP A 275 4.95 -24.07 -3.35
CA ASP A 275 4.51 -25.29 -2.67
C ASP A 275 4.40 -26.49 -3.63
N ARG A 276 3.92 -26.24 -4.85
CA ARG A 276 3.65 -27.28 -5.86
C ARG A 276 4.73 -27.44 -6.92
N PHE A 277 5.95 -26.98 -6.65
CA PHE A 277 7.02 -26.80 -7.64
C PHE A 277 7.28 -28.03 -8.53
N ASP A 278 7.28 -29.24 -7.95
CA ASP A 278 7.55 -30.51 -8.66
C ASP A 278 6.28 -31.27 -9.08
N GLU A 279 5.09 -30.69 -8.86
CA GLU A 279 3.81 -31.33 -9.13
C GLU A 279 3.13 -30.80 -10.39
N GLN A 280 2.17 -31.58 -10.92
CA GLN A 280 1.25 -31.09 -11.95
C GLN A 280 0.47 -29.84 -11.51
N GLY A 281 0.33 -29.62 -10.20
CA GLY A 281 -0.29 -28.43 -9.60
C GLY A 281 0.38 -27.12 -10.00
N PHE A 282 1.71 -27.11 -10.21
CA PHE A 282 2.44 -25.93 -10.68
C PHE A 282 1.91 -25.41 -12.02
N VAL A 283 1.72 -26.32 -12.98
CA VAL A 283 1.29 -25.98 -14.34
C VAL A 283 -0.11 -25.37 -14.34
N ILE A 284 -1.02 -25.93 -13.54
CA ILE A 284 -2.39 -25.42 -13.39
C ILE A 284 -2.34 -24.03 -12.74
N ALA A 285 -1.56 -23.86 -11.67
CA ALA A 285 -1.40 -22.59 -11.00
C ALA A 285 -0.85 -21.51 -11.94
N ALA A 286 0.19 -21.82 -12.72
CA ALA A 286 0.75 -20.92 -13.72
C ALA A 286 -0.24 -20.53 -14.82
N ALA A 287 -0.99 -21.51 -15.35
CA ALA A 287 -2.01 -21.24 -16.35
C ALA A 287 -3.13 -20.33 -15.81
N VAL A 288 -3.56 -20.54 -14.57
CA VAL A 288 -4.53 -19.67 -13.87
C VAL A 288 -3.97 -18.27 -13.66
N ALA A 289 -2.71 -18.16 -13.22
CA ALA A 289 -2.05 -16.87 -13.02
C ALA A 289 -2.01 -16.05 -14.31
N LEU A 290 -1.55 -16.64 -15.41
CA LEU A 290 -1.50 -16.01 -16.73
C LEU A 290 -2.89 -15.60 -17.24
N ALA A 291 -3.90 -16.43 -17.02
CA ALA A 291 -5.26 -16.11 -17.43
C ALA A 291 -5.83 -14.90 -16.69
N VAL A 292 -5.60 -14.81 -15.37
CA VAL A 292 -6.04 -13.65 -14.58
C VAL A 292 -5.24 -12.40 -14.95
N ILE A 293 -3.95 -12.51 -15.24
CA ILE A 293 -3.16 -11.40 -15.78
C ILE A 293 -3.75 -10.90 -17.11
N ALA A 294 -4.02 -11.82 -18.05
CA ALA A 294 -4.60 -11.48 -19.35
C ALA A 294 -5.98 -10.82 -19.19
N ALA A 295 -6.85 -11.39 -18.36
CA ALA A 295 -8.16 -10.83 -18.03
C ALA A 295 -8.02 -9.41 -17.44
N THR A 296 -7.09 -9.22 -16.51
CA THR A 296 -6.85 -7.92 -15.87
C THR A 296 -6.39 -6.88 -16.89
N ILE A 297 -5.51 -7.23 -17.82
CA ILE A 297 -5.05 -6.33 -18.89
C ILE A 297 -6.22 -5.93 -19.80
N VAL A 298 -7.05 -6.89 -20.21
CA VAL A 298 -8.18 -6.66 -21.13
C VAL A 298 -9.28 -5.81 -20.48
N PHE A 299 -9.73 -6.19 -19.28
CA PHE A 299 -10.90 -5.58 -18.65
C PHE A 299 -10.58 -4.34 -17.81
N LEU A 300 -9.42 -4.31 -17.14
CA LEU A 300 -9.06 -3.26 -16.17
C LEU A 300 -7.84 -2.44 -16.61
N GLY A 301 -7.03 -2.95 -17.54
CA GLY A 301 -5.75 -2.34 -17.93
C GLY A 301 -5.87 -1.07 -18.77
N ARG A 302 -7.04 -0.77 -19.36
CA ARG A 302 -7.22 0.44 -20.19
C ARG A 302 -7.09 1.73 -19.37
N GLU A 303 -7.58 1.71 -18.14
CA GLU A 303 -7.73 2.91 -17.31
C GLU A 303 -6.56 3.19 -16.37
N SER A 304 -5.72 2.17 -16.07
CA SER A 304 -4.62 2.31 -15.09
C SER A 304 -3.26 1.89 -15.66
N ARG A 305 -2.38 2.87 -15.85
CA ARG A 305 -0.97 2.63 -16.26
C ARG A 305 -0.22 1.78 -15.23
N GLY A 306 -0.45 2.02 -13.94
CA GLY A 306 0.19 1.28 -12.85
C GLY A 306 -0.23 -0.19 -12.85
N LEU A 307 -1.52 -0.46 -13.04
CA LEU A 307 -2.04 -1.82 -13.13
C LEU A 307 -1.42 -2.59 -14.30
N ARG A 308 -1.32 -1.97 -15.48
CA ARG A 308 -0.65 -2.59 -16.64
C ARG A 308 0.80 -2.93 -16.36
N TRP A 309 1.52 -2.02 -15.70
CA TRP A 309 2.93 -2.25 -15.41
C TRP A 309 3.13 -3.43 -14.46
N ILE A 310 2.33 -3.53 -13.39
CA ILE A 310 2.34 -4.71 -12.50
C ILE A 310 1.94 -5.98 -13.26
N ALA A 311 0.92 -5.91 -14.12
CA ALA A 311 0.50 -7.05 -14.93
C ALA A 311 1.61 -7.54 -15.89
N TYR A 312 2.36 -6.62 -16.52
CA TYR A 312 3.48 -6.98 -17.39
C TYR A 312 4.66 -7.55 -16.62
N VAL A 313 4.99 -6.97 -15.45
CA VAL A 313 6.04 -7.52 -14.58
C VAL A 313 5.65 -8.92 -14.10
N GLY A 314 4.40 -9.09 -13.66
CA GLY A 314 3.85 -10.39 -13.28
C GLY A 314 3.90 -11.39 -14.43
N PHE A 315 3.47 -11.00 -15.63
CA PHE A 315 3.52 -11.85 -16.83
C PHE A 315 4.95 -12.28 -17.17
N ALA A 316 5.90 -11.35 -17.16
CA ALA A 316 7.30 -11.64 -17.47
C ALA A 316 7.93 -12.57 -16.42
N PHE A 317 7.64 -12.34 -15.14
CA PHE A 317 8.10 -13.18 -14.05
C PHE A 317 7.51 -14.59 -14.12
N GLU A 318 6.20 -14.68 -14.37
CA GLU A 318 5.47 -15.94 -14.56
C GLU A 318 6.05 -16.77 -15.72
N LEU A 319 6.30 -16.12 -16.86
CA LEU A 319 6.91 -16.77 -18.02
C LEU A 319 8.33 -17.27 -17.72
N ALA A 320 9.11 -16.49 -16.97
CA ALA A 320 10.46 -16.88 -16.56
C ALA A 320 10.44 -18.08 -15.61
N ILE A 321 9.54 -18.08 -14.62
CA ILE A 321 9.35 -19.19 -13.68
C ILE A 321 8.91 -20.46 -14.41
N VAL A 322 7.87 -20.36 -15.26
CA VAL A 322 7.40 -21.51 -16.05
C VAL A 322 8.54 -22.07 -16.88
N TYR A 323 9.29 -21.23 -17.59
CA TYR A 323 10.44 -21.66 -18.37
C TYR A 323 11.47 -22.40 -17.50
N LEU A 324 11.89 -21.82 -16.37
CA LEU A 324 12.89 -22.42 -15.48
C LEU A 324 12.45 -23.80 -14.97
N VAL A 325 11.18 -23.97 -14.63
CA VAL A 325 10.64 -25.24 -14.11
C VAL A 325 10.43 -26.26 -15.22
N THR A 326 9.98 -25.84 -16.42
CA THR A 326 9.64 -26.78 -17.50
C THR A 326 10.81 -27.15 -18.41
N VAL A 327 11.95 -26.45 -18.34
CA VAL A 327 13.16 -26.71 -19.17
C VAL A 327 13.67 -28.16 -19.07
N GLY A 328 13.36 -28.87 -17.97
CA GLY A 328 13.73 -30.28 -17.79
C GLY A 328 12.80 -31.32 -18.43
N SER A 329 11.57 -30.98 -18.85
CA SER A 329 10.63 -31.98 -19.40
C SER A 329 9.76 -31.46 -20.57
N MET A 330 9.78 -32.19 -21.68
CA MET A 330 8.89 -31.94 -22.82
C MET A 330 7.41 -32.09 -22.44
N LEU A 331 7.11 -32.97 -21.47
CA LEU A 331 5.76 -33.21 -20.97
C LEU A 331 5.20 -32.03 -20.17
N GLY A 332 5.99 -31.43 -19.27
CA GLY A 332 5.57 -30.27 -18.48
C GLY A 332 5.35 -29.04 -19.37
N THR A 333 6.22 -28.85 -20.37
CA THR A 333 6.07 -27.79 -21.37
C THR A 333 4.78 -27.95 -22.18
N ALA A 334 4.47 -29.17 -22.66
CA ALA A 334 3.24 -29.44 -23.40
C ALA A 334 1.97 -29.28 -22.54
N GLY A 335 1.99 -29.75 -21.29
CA GLY A 335 0.90 -29.57 -20.34
C GLY A 335 0.58 -28.10 -20.06
N PHE A 336 1.61 -27.27 -19.92
CA PHE A 336 1.47 -25.83 -19.76
C PHE A 336 0.77 -25.17 -20.95
N PHE A 337 1.25 -25.42 -22.17
CA PHE A 337 0.63 -24.85 -23.37
C PHE A 337 -0.83 -25.29 -23.51
N PHE A 338 -1.14 -26.55 -23.18
CA PHE A 338 -2.50 -27.06 -23.25
C PHE A 338 -3.43 -26.40 -22.20
N ALA A 339 -3.00 -26.31 -20.95
CA ALA A 339 -3.78 -25.66 -19.89
C ALA A 339 -3.98 -24.16 -20.19
N ALA A 340 -2.93 -23.45 -20.57
CA ALA A 340 -3.02 -22.03 -20.96
C ALA A 340 -3.97 -21.82 -22.14
N ALA A 341 -3.92 -22.68 -23.17
CA ALA A 341 -4.82 -22.59 -24.33
C ALA A 341 -6.30 -22.76 -23.94
N ILE A 342 -6.63 -23.74 -23.09
CA ILE A 342 -8.02 -23.95 -22.63
C ILE A 342 -8.53 -22.74 -21.85
N ILE A 343 -7.73 -22.22 -20.91
CA ILE A 343 -8.17 -21.11 -20.07
C ILE A 343 -8.32 -19.83 -20.92
N LEU A 344 -7.37 -19.55 -21.82
CA LEU A 344 -7.47 -18.41 -22.73
C LEU A 344 -8.66 -18.53 -23.69
N ALA A 345 -8.96 -19.73 -24.20
CA ALA A 345 -10.15 -19.95 -25.02
C ALA A 345 -11.45 -19.70 -24.24
N GLY A 346 -11.52 -20.14 -22.98
CA GLY A 346 -12.65 -19.85 -22.09
C GLY A 346 -12.82 -18.35 -21.82
N LEU A 347 -11.72 -17.64 -21.56
CA LEU A 347 -11.72 -16.19 -21.36
C LEU A 347 -12.18 -15.45 -22.63
N ALA A 348 -11.66 -15.83 -23.80
CA ALA A 348 -12.06 -15.27 -25.08
C ALA A 348 -13.55 -15.48 -25.35
N TYR A 349 -14.08 -16.68 -25.07
CA TYR A 349 -15.51 -16.95 -25.19
C TYR A 349 -16.35 -16.06 -24.26
N ALA A 350 -15.93 -15.88 -23.01
CA ALA A 350 -16.61 -15.01 -22.06
C ALA A 350 -16.60 -13.55 -22.54
N ILE A 351 -15.46 -13.05 -23.04
CA ILE A 351 -15.33 -11.71 -23.63
C ILE A 351 -16.33 -11.53 -24.78
N ILE A 352 -16.33 -12.44 -25.75
CA ILE A 352 -17.24 -12.38 -26.93
C ILE A 352 -18.71 -12.37 -26.48
N ARG A 353 -19.05 -13.14 -25.44
CA ARG A 353 -20.43 -13.23 -24.93
C ARG A 353 -20.86 -11.95 -24.20
N ILE A 354 -19.95 -11.32 -23.46
CA ILE A 354 -20.20 -10.02 -22.81
C ILE A 354 -20.36 -8.92 -23.86
N GLU A 355 -19.45 -8.85 -24.84
CA GLU A 355 -19.53 -7.86 -25.93
C GLU A 355 -20.82 -7.99 -26.74
N ARG A 356 -21.27 -9.22 -27.03
CA ARG A 356 -22.55 -9.46 -27.71
C ARG A 356 -23.76 -8.99 -26.90
N ARG A 357 -23.69 -8.98 -25.57
CA ARG A 357 -24.78 -8.51 -24.69
C ARG A 357 -24.79 -6.98 -24.51
N MET A 358 -23.69 -6.29 -24.81
CA MET A 358 -23.57 -4.84 -24.66
C MET A 358 -23.82 -4.06 -25.97
N LYS A 359 -23.96 -4.73 -27.11
CA LYS A 359 -24.37 -4.07 -28.36
C LYS A 359 -25.85 -3.65 -28.25
N PRO A 360 -26.20 -2.36 -28.42
CA PRO A 360 -27.59 -1.95 -28.52
C PRO A 360 -28.25 -2.64 -29.73
N GLU A 361 -29.49 -3.11 -29.58
CA GLU A 361 -30.28 -3.55 -30.74
C GLU A 361 -30.31 -2.42 -31.78
N PRO A 362 -29.96 -2.69 -33.05
CA PRO A 362 -30.17 -1.70 -34.08
C PRO A 362 -31.67 -1.39 -34.13
N ALA A 363 -32.02 -0.11 -33.97
CA ALA A 363 -33.39 0.36 -34.11
C ALA A 363 -33.95 -0.20 -35.41
N ARG A 364 -34.92 -1.14 -35.31
CA ARG A 364 -35.69 -1.60 -36.47
C ARG A 364 -36.33 -0.37 -37.06
N GLY A 365 -35.83 0.04 -38.23
CA GLY A 365 -36.39 1.14 -39.00
C GLY A 365 -37.87 0.87 -39.24
N ALA A 366 -38.70 1.83 -38.84
CA ALA A 366 -40.04 1.97 -39.37
C ALA A 366 -39.90 2.41 -40.84
N ALA A 367 -40.38 1.55 -41.74
CA ALA A 367 -40.88 1.91 -43.06
C ALA A 367 -41.90 0.84 -43.46
#